data_AF-A0A7X3SJK1-F1
#
_entry.id   AF-A0A7X3SJK1-F1
#
_cell.length_a   1.000
_cell.length_b   1.000
_cell.length_c   1.000
_cell.angle_alpha   90.00
_cell.angle_beta   90.00
_cell.angle_gamma   90.00
#
_symmetry.space_group_name_H-M   'P 1'
#
loop_
_entity.id
_entity.type
_entity.pdbx_description
1 polymer ?
#
loop_
_entity_poly.entity_id
_entity_poly.type
_entity_poly.pdbx_seq_one_letter_code
_entity_poly.pdbx_strand_id
1 'polypeptide(L)'
;MTISNGVTFVTHDNSIIKVLPDATDLFGSITIGNHCFIGSHSILLYGVEIADNVIIAAGSVVTSSVKESNVIVGGNPAKVISTWEKFAHKSRVNAWDLSRIPWEDVLCRLKQGERIVKR
;
A
#
# COMPACT_ATOMS: atom_id res chain seq x y z
N MET A 1 6.06 -1.63 10.10
CA MET A 1 4.94 -1.70 9.14
C MET A 1 4.02 -0.52 9.42
N THR A 2 3.40 0.04 8.38
CA THR A 2 2.39 1.10 8.51
C THR A 2 1.10 0.65 7.84
N ILE A 3 -0.03 0.77 8.54
CA ILE A 3 -1.37 0.52 7.99
C ILE A 3 -2.13 1.84 8.09
N SER A 4 -2.54 2.38 6.94
CA SER A 4 -3.25 3.65 6.88
C SER A 4 -4.74 3.49 7.23
N ASN A 5 -5.44 4.61 7.37
CA ASN A 5 -6.86 4.61 7.68
C ASN A 5 -7.71 3.89 6.62
N GLY A 6 -8.75 3.18 7.06
CA GLY A 6 -9.74 2.53 6.19
C GLY A 6 -9.25 1.29 5.44
N VAL A 7 -8.07 0.75 5.78
CA VAL A 7 -7.61 -0.53 5.21
C VAL A 7 -8.52 -1.66 5.67
N THR A 8 -8.98 -2.48 4.72
CA THR A 8 -9.88 -3.62 4.99
C THR A 8 -9.19 -4.94 4.66
N PHE A 9 -9.26 -5.89 5.59
CA PHE A 9 -8.79 -7.26 5.41
C PHE A 9 -9.99 -8.18 5.26
N VAL A 10 -10.18 -8.75 4.08
CA VAL A 10 -11.28 -9.67 3.78
C VAL A 10 -10.73 -11.08 3.83
N THR A 11 -10.94 -11.79 4.94
CA THR A 11 -10.36 -13.12 5.17
C THR A 11 -11.20 -14.28 4.65
N HIS A 12 -12.44 -14.00 4.23
CA HIS A 12 -13.35 -14.98 3.65
C HIS A 12 -14.29 -14.34 2.62
N ASP A 13 -14.74 -15.13 1.65
CA ASP A 13 -15.76 -14.76 0.66
C ASP A 13 -16.68 -15.96 0.37
N ASN A 14 -17.97 -15.83 0.68
CA ASN A 14 -18.99 -16.85 0.43
C ASN A 14 -19.68 -16.68 -0.95
N SER A 15 -19.20 -15.79 -1.82
CA SER A 15 -19.78 -15.61 -3.16
C SER A 15 -19.73 -16.89 -4.00
N ILE A 16 -18.77 -17.79 -3.73
CA ILE A 16 -18.57 -19.05 -4.44
C ILE A 16 -19.80 -19.98 -4.42
N ILE A 17 -20.63 -19.94 -3.37
CA ILE A 17 -21.85 -20.76 -3.26
C ILE A 17 -22.86 -20.46 -4.38
N LYS A 18 -22.78 -19.28 -5.01
CA LYS A 18 -23.66 -18.89 -6.12
C LYS A 18 -23.31 -19.56 -7.43
N VAL A 19 -22.08 -20.08 -7.57
CA VAL A 19 -21.58 -20.71 -8.80
C VAL A 19 -21.19 -22.17 -8.60
N LEU A 20 -20.98 -22.62 -7.35
CA LEU A 20 -20.69 -24.00 -6.96
C LEU A 20 -21.60 -24.40 -5.79
N PRO A 21 -22.75 -25.07 -6.05
CA PRO A 21 -23.76 -25.39 -5.03
C PRO A 21 -23.29 -26.31 -3.89
N ASP A 22 -22.21 -27.05 -4.13
CA ASP A 22 -21.57 -27.99 -3.21
C ASP A 22 -20.30 -27.43 -2.55
N ALA A 23 -19.96 -26.15 -2.82
CA ALA A 23 -18.84 -25.46 -2.20
C ALA A 23 -19.30 -24.38 -1.20
N THR A 24 -18.38 -23.98 -0.32
CA THR A 24 -18.54 -22.88 0.62
C THR A 24 -17.29 -22.00 0.60
N ASP A 25 -17.38 -20.83 1.25
CA ASP A 25 -16.31 -19.90 1.63
C ASP A 25 -14.92 -20.12 1.01
N LEU A 26 -14.44 -19.15 0.23
CA LEU A 26 -13.01 -19.00 -0.01
C LEU A 26 -12.40 -18.28 1.18
N PHE A 27 -11.45 -18.88 1.88
CA PHE A 27 -10.83 -18.28 3.07
C PHE A 27 -9.32 -18.46 3.07
N GLY A 28 -8.62 -17.58 3.78
CA GLY A 28 -7.17 -17.66 3.92
C GLY A 28 -6.61 -16.53 4.77
N SER A 29 -5.59 -16.84 5.56
CA SER A 29 -4.84 -15.84 6.33
C SER A 29 -4.17 -14.84 5.39
N ILE A 30 -4.11 -13.58 5.81
CA ILE A 30 -3.38 -12.54 5.12
C ILE A 30 -2.07 -12.33 5.85
N THR A 31 -0.95 -12.53 5.15
CA THR A 31 0.40 -12.39 5.71
C THR A 31 1.06 -11.16 5.11
N ILE A 32 1.64 -10.31 5.94
CA ILE A 32 2.33 -9.08 5.50
C ILE A 32 3.75 -9.09 6.06
N GLY A 33 4.72 -8.91 5.17
CA GLY A 33 6.13 -8.82 5.49
C GLY A 33 6.52 -7.51 6.20
N ASN A 34 7.81 -7.42 6.50
CA ASN A 34 8.41 -6.30 7.21
C ASN A 34 8.46 -5.03 6.36
N HIS A 35 8.49 -3.87 7.03
CA HIS A 35 8.61 -2.54 6.42
C HIS A 35 7.60 -2.23 5.29
N CYS A 36 6.47 -2.92 5.26
CA CYS A 36 5.39 -2.59 4.33
C CYS A 36 4.66 -1.31 4.73
N PHE A 37 4.11 -0.63 3.72
CA PHE A 37 3.17 0.49 3.87
C PHE A 37 1.87 0.16 3.14
N ILE A 38 0.76 0.10 3.87
CA ILE A 38 -0.57 -0.14 3.28
C ILE A 38 -1.32 1.18 3.20
N GLY A 39 -1.53 1.67 1.98
CA GLY A 39 -2.18 2.94 1.70
C GLY A 39 -3.68 2.95 2.01
N SER A 40 -4.21 4.13 2.32
CA SER A 40 -5.58 4.30 2.83
C SER A 40 -6.63 3.68 1.91
N HIS A 41 -7.68 3.11 2.52
CA HIS A 41 -8.80 2.47 1.82
C HIS A 41 -8.40 1.34 0.86
N SER A 42 -7.25 0.71 1.08
CA SER A 42 -6.90 -0.52 0.37
C SER A 42 -7.65 -1.72 0.93
N ILE A 43 -7.98 -2.67 0.08
CA ILE A 43 -8.64 -3.93 0.42
C ILE A 43 -7.68 -5.07 0.10
N LEU A 44 -7.39 -5.91 1.09
CA LEU A 44 -6.59 -7.13 0.89
C LEU A 44 -7.50 -8.34 1.01
N LEU A 45 -7.52 -9.18 -0.02
CA LEU A 45 -8.36 -10.38 -0.07
C LEU A 45 -7.67 -11.58 0.58
N TYR A 46 -8.48 -12.59 0.88
CA TYR A 46 -8.11 -13.81 1.59
C TYR A 46 -6.91 -14.51 0.93
N GLY A 47 -6.03 -15.05 1.77
CA GLY A 47 -4.90 -15.86 1.31
C GLY A 47 -3.76 -15.11 0.63
N VAL A 48 -3.79 -13.76 0.59
CA VAL A 48 -2.65 -13.01 0.02
C VAL A 48 -1.48 -12.95 1.00
N GLU A 49 -0.29 -13.16 0.46
CA GLU A 49 0.98 -12.95 1.15
C GLU A 49 1.72 -11.79 0.49
N ILE A 50 2.13 -10.83 1.30
CA ILE A 50 2.87 -9.64 0.88
C ILE A 50 4.32 -9.78 1.37
N ALA A 51 5.27 -9.74 0.45
CA ALA A 51 6.70 -9.75 0.76
C ALA A 51 7.14 -8.51 1.55
N ASP A 52 8.37 -8.53 2.04
CA ASP A 52 8.98 -7.38 2.71
C ASP A 52 9.11 -6.18 1.76
N ASN A 53 9.12 -4.97 2.32
CA ASN A 53 9.36 -3.72 1.58
C ASN A 53 8.34 -3.47 0.44
N VAL A 54 7.07 -3.75 0.66
CA VAL A 54 6.00 -3.46 -0.31
C VAL A 54 5.20 -2.23 0.10
N ILE A 55 4.98 -1.32 -0.85
CA ILE A 55 4.05 -0.20 -0.69
C ILE A 55 2.79 -0.52 -1.49
N ILE A 56 1.66 -0.68 -0.80
CA ILE A 56 0.34 -0.75 -1.42
C ILE A 56 -0.21 0.68 -1.53
N ALA A 57 -0.44 1.16 -2.75
CA ALA A 57 -0.99 2.48 -3.01
C ALA A 57 -2.42 2.61 -2.47
N ALA A 58 -2.85 3.84 -2.15
CA ALA A 58 -4.20 4.08 -1.65
C ALA A 58 -5.29 3.58 -2.64
N GLY A 59 -6.38 3.04 -2.09
CA GLY A 59 -7.53 2.54 -2.85
C GLY A 59 -7.27 1.26 -3.65
N SER A 60 -6.20 0.51 -3.33
CA SER A 60 -5.86 -0.71 -4.09
C SER A 60 -6.68 -1.91 -3.62
N VAL A 61 -7.05 -2.81 -4.54
CA VAL A 61 -7.69 -4.09 -4.23
C VAL A 61 -6.72 -5.22 -4.55
N VAL A 62 -6.09 -5.75 -3.51
CA VAL A 62 -5.05 -6.79 -3.60
C VAL A 62 -5.70 -8.15 -3.65
N THR A 63 -5.79 -8.70 -4.86
CA THR A 63 -6.42 -9.99 -5.16
C THR A 63 -5.43 -11.14 -5.28
N SER A 64 -4.12 -10.86 -5.19
CA SER A 64 -3.07 -11.85 -5.39
C SER A 64 -1.83 -11.52 -4.56
N SER A 65 -1.09 -12.55 -4.16
CA SER A 65 0.15 -12.40 -3.40
C SER A 65 1.18 -11.55 -4.14
N VAL A 66 1.94 -10.75 -3.40
CA VAL A 66 3.05 -9.94 -3.91
C VAL A 66 4.33 -10.58 -3.40
N LYS A 67 5.02 -11.33 -4.25
CA LYS A 67 6.25 -12.06 -3.86
C LYS A 67 7.53 -11.24 -4.05
N GLU A 68 7.45 -10.15 -4.79
CA GLU A 68 8.59 -9.25 -5.05
C GLU A 68 8.72 -8.21 -3.92
N SER A 69 9.95 -7.99 -3.43
CA SER A 69 10.27 -6.92 -2.48
C SER A 69 10.69 -5.63 -3.17
N ASN A 70 10.63 -4.50 -2.45
CA ASN A 70 11.03 -3.16 -2.93
C ASN A 70 10.17 -2.66 -4.11
N VAL A 71 8.89 -3.00 -4.10
CA VAL A 71 7.92 -2.63 -5.14
C VAL A 71 6.80 -1.78 -4.59
N ILE A 72 6.15 -1.06 -5.50
CA ILE A 72 4.91 -0.35 -5.26
C ILE A 72 3.83 -1.06 -6.07
N VAL A 73 2.75 -1.43 -5.41
CA VAL A 73 1.60 -2.11 -5.99
C VAL A 73 0.40 -1.18 -5.91
N GLY A 74 -0.38 -1.09 -6.99
CA GLY A 74 -1.54 -0.22 -7.03
C GLY A 74 -2.62 -0.67 -8.01
N GLY A 75 -3.85 -0.20 -7.77
CA GLY A 75 -5.00 -0.41 -8.67
C GLY A 75 -6.03 -1.41 -8.16
N ASN A 76 -7.05 -1.64 -8.98
CA ASN A 76 -8.11 -2.62 -8.75
C ASN A 76 -8.38 -3.36 -10.08
N PRO A 77 -7.88 -4.60 -10.26
CA PRO A 77 -7.04 -5.35 -9.33
C PRO A 77 -5.63 -4.73 -9.21
N ALA A 78 -5.02 -4.88 -8.04
CA ALA A 78 -3.71 -4.30 -7.75
C ALA A 78 -2.60 -5.04 -8.51
N LYS A 79 -1.68 -4.28 -9.14
CA LYS A 79 -0.51 -4.80 -9.86
C LYS A 79 0.74 -4.03 -9.46
N VAL A 80 1.91 -4.61 -9.68
CA VAL A 80 3.18 -3.87 -9.54
C VAL A 80 3.18 -2.72 -10.55
N ILE A 81 3.29 -1.48 -10.06
CA ILE A 81 3.29 -0.26 -10.87
C ILE A 81 4.63 0.46 -10.88
N SER A 82 5.50 0.18 -9.89
CA SER A 82 6.82 0.81 -9.80
C SER A 82 7.74 0.05 -8.84
N THR A 83 9.02 0.42 -8.84
CA THR A 83 10.02 -0.04 -7.86
C THR A 83 10.34 1.10 -6.89
N TRP A 84 10.87 0.78 -5.71
CA TRP A 84 11.28 1.79 -4.73
C TRP A 84 12.29 2.78 -5.30
N GLU A 85 13.26 2.29 -6.08
CA GLU A 85 14.26 3.15 -6.73
C GLU A 85 13.61 4.17 -7.67
N LYS A 86 12.74 3.71 -8.58
CA LYS A 86 12.03 4.59 -9.52
C LYS A 86 11.12 5.58 -8.78
N PHE A 87 10.42 5.11 -7.74
CA PHE A 87 9.56 5.95 -6.92
C PHE A 87 10.35 7.00 -6.13
N ALA A 88 11.48 6.62 -5.53
CA ALA A 88 12.36 7.51 -4.79
C ALA A 88 12.97 8.59 -5.70
N HIS A 89 13.47 8.20 -6.87
CA HIS A 89 14.00 9.15 -7.85
C HIS A 89 12.94 10.18 -8.27
N LYS A 90 11.73 9.71 -8.62
CA LYS A 90 10.60 10.58 -8.98
C LYS A 90 10.13 11.47 -7.83
N SER A 91 10.16 10.96 -6.60
CA SER A 91 9.61 11.67 -5.43
C SER A 91 10.63 12.61 -4.79
N ARG A 92 11.92 12.50 -5.11
CA ARG A 92 12.99 13.34 -4.53
C ARG A 92 12.71 14.83 -4.66
N VAL A 93 12.23 15.28 -5.81
CA VAL A 93 11.92 16.70 -6.07
C VAL A 93 10.70 17.20 -5.27
N ASN A 94 9.92 16.26 -4.73
CA ASN A 94 8.67 16.49 -4.02
C ASN A 94 8.78 16.19 -2.52
N ALA A 95 9.99 15.97 -2.00
CA ALA A 95 10.25 15.56 -0.63
C ALA A 95 11.23 16.51 0.06
N TRP A 96 11.02 16.74 1.35
CA TRP A 96 11.98 17.48 2.19
C TRP A 96 13.22 16.64 2.41
N ASP A 97 14.40 17.21 2.20
CA ASP A 97 15.67 16.57 2.53
C ASP A 97 16.03 16.83 3.99
N LEU A 98 15.62 15.89 4.86
CA LEU A 98 15.85 16.00 6.31
C LEU A 98 17.33 15.89 6.71
N SER A 99 18.22 15.53 5.79
CA SER A 99 19.67 15.61 6.04
C SER A 99 20.20 17.05 5.98
N ARG A 100 19.45 17.95 5.33
CA ARG A 100 19.81 19.36 5.15
C ARG A 100 18.96 20.30 5.99
N ILE A 101 17.72 19.90 6.30
CA ILE A 101 16.73 20.74 6.95
C ILE A 101 16.11 19.96 8.11
N PRO A 102 16.29 20.40 9.37
CA PRO A 102 15.63 19.79 10.53
C PRO A 102 14.11 19.74 10.40
N TRP A 103 13.48 18.81 11.13
CA TRP A 103 12.03 18.62 11.07
C TRP A 103 11.25 19.85 11.56
N GLU A 104 11.79 20.56 12.55
CA GLU A 104 11.21 21.78 13.12
C GLU A 104 11.08 22.89 12.06
N ASP A 105 12.10 23.03 11.21
CA ASP A 105 12.12 24.00 10.13
C ASP A 105 11.12 23.64 9.04
N VAL A 106 11.03 22.35 8.70
CA VAL A 106 9.99 21.83 7.80
C VAL A 106 8.60 22.18 8.32
N LEU A 107 8.33 21.96 9.61
CA LEU A 107 7.06 22.31 10.23
C LEU A 107 6.77 23.81 10.19
N CYS A 108 7.77 24.66 10.46
CA CYS A 108 7.61 26.11 10.39
C CYS A 108 7.22 26.57 8.98
N ARG A 109 7.90 26.05 7.95
CA ARG A 109 7.62 26.35 6.55
C ARG A 109 6.21 25.90 6.14
N LEU A 110 5.81 24.70 6.54
CA LEU A 110 4.45 24.20 6.30
C LEU A 110 3.38 25.08 6.99
N LYS A 111 3.61 25.53 8.23
CA LYS A 111 2.71 26.47 8.94
C LYS A 111 2.61 27.83 8.26
N GLN A 112 3.66 28.27 7.56
CA GLN A 112 3.69 29.49 6.76
C GLN A 112 3.03 29.31 5.37
N GLY A 113 2.47 28.12 5.09
CA GLY A 113 1.73 27.83 3.86
C GLY A 113 2.58 27.30 2.72
N GLU A 114 3.86 27.02 2.94
CA GLU A 114 4.71 26.43 1.91
C GLU A 114 4.26 25.01 1.56
N ARG A 115 4.26 24.67 0.27
CA ARG A 115 3.96 23.32 -0.22
C ARG A 115 5.05 22.87 -1.18
N ILE A 116 5.63 21.69 -0.95
CA ILE A 116 6.55 21.09 -1.92
C ILE A 116 5.78 20.55 -3.13
N VAL A 117 4.72 19.80 -2.85
CA VAL A 117 3.87 19.22 -3.90
C VAL A 117 2.88 20.28 -4.37
N LYS A 118 3.13 20.85 -5.54
CA LYS A 118 2.18 21.69 -6.27
C LYS A 118 1.30 20.78 -7.14
N ARG A 119 0.25 20.22 -6.54
CA ARG A 119 -0.86 19.62 -7.29
C ARG A 119 -1.99 20.63 -7.38
#